data_AF-A0A7R8UWI8-F1
#
_entry.id   AF-A0A7R8UWI8-F1
#
_cell.length_a   1.000
_cell.length_b   1.000
_cell.length_c   1.000
_cell.angle_alpha   90.00
_cell.angle_beta   90.00
_cell.angle_gamma   90.00
#
_symmetry.space_group_name_H-M   'P 1'
#
loop_
_entity.id
_entity.type
_entity.pdbx_description
1 polymer ?
#
loop_
_entity_poly.entity_id
_entity_poly.type
_entity_poly.pdbx_seq_one_letter_code
_entity_poly.pdbx_strand_id
1 'polypeptide(L)'
;MKFLIVLCAVIAMACAITKEQFLMYREECFKSEKVPEAVIEKLKNREYGEDLGHEAKCYIRCLGLKTGAWDDTHGYDIEKTYEHMTEGELVVTKENLKKCFKSSGDDDKCVWAAKDLKCLWTNKYVSKKQ
;
A
#
# COMPACT_ATOMS: atom_id res chain seq x y z
N MET A 1 34.20 36.01 -8.46
CA MET A 1 34.28 34.85 -7.54
C MET A 1 32.87 34.64 -7.00
N LYS A 2 31.96 34.00 -7.75
CA LYS A 2 31.80 32.54 -7.87
C LYS A 2 31.75 31.85 -6.51
N PHE A 3 30.64 32.02 -5.81
CA PHE A 3 30.16 31.04 -4.84
C PHE A 3 28.69 30.75 -5.18
N LEU A 4 28.49 29.57 -5.80
CA LEU A 4 27.32 28.69 -5.64
C LEU A 4 25.97 29.31 -6.02
N ILE A 5 25.57 29.39 -7.29
CA ILE A 5 25.02 28.26 -8.07
C ILE A 5 24.08 27.39 -7.23
N VAL A 6 22.76 27.63 -7.42
CA VAL A 6 21.71 26.62 -7.61
C VAL A 6 21.44 25.66 -6.43
N LEU A 7 20.27 25.82 -5.80
CA LEU A 7 19.36 24.74 -5.33
C LEU A 7 18.35 25.22 -4.26
N CYS A 8 17.54 26.24 -4.55
CA CYS A 8 16.21 26.34 -3.93
C CYS A 8 15.09 26.21 -4.98
N ALA A 9 15.40 25.55 -6.10
CA ALA A 9 14.39 24.83 -6.85
C ALA A 9 14.18 23.49 -6.14
N VAL A 10 13.49 23.50 -4.99
CA VAL A 10 12.78 22.29 -4.56
C VAL A 10 11.51 22.21 -5.40
N ILE A 11 11.70 22.10 -6.72
CA ILE A 11 10.68 21.53 -7.59
C ILE A 11 10.85 20.03 -7.43
N ALA A 12 10.04 19.45 -6.56
CA ALA A 12 9.58 18.10 -6.77
C ALA A 12 8.15 18.06 -6.25
N MET A 13 7.25 18.60 -7.06
CA MET A 13 5.94 18.01 -7.21
C MET A 13 6.17 16.54 -7.59
N ALA A 14 6.35 15.67 -6.60
CA ALA A 14 6.26 14.24 -6.83
C ALA A 14 4.77 13.91 -6.87
N CYS A 15 4.16 14.18 -8.03
CA CYS A 15 2.73 13.97 -8.28
C CYS A 15 2.35 12.50 -8.48
N ALA A 16 3.29 11.55 -8.41
CA ALA A 16 2.99 10.12 -8.40
C ALA A 16 4.19 9.36 -7.80
N ILE A 17 3.93 8.24 -7.13
CA ILE A 17 4.98 7.36 -6.60
C ILE A 17 5.52 6.53 -7.76
N THR A 18 6.83 6.56 -8.00
CA THR A 18 7.42 5.73 -9.07
C THR A 18 7.43 4.25 -8.68
N LYS A 19 7.56 3.37 -9.68
CA LYS A 19 7.71 1.93 -9.47
C LYS A 19 8.91 1.62 -8.57
N GLU A 20 10.03 2.31 -8.76
CA GLU A 20 11.25 2.14 -7.99
C GLU A 20 11.04 2.56 -6.54
N GLN A 21 10.37 3.70 -6.30
CA GLN A 21 10.02 4.14 -4.95
C GLN A 21 9.08 3.14 -4.27
N PHE A 22 8.09 2.63 -4.99
CA PHE A 22 7.20 1.60 -4.45
C PHE A 22 7.96 0.33 -4.06
N LEU A 23 8.89 -0.15 -4.90
CA LEU A 23 9.71 -1.32 -4.58
C LEU A 23 10.61 -1.05 -3.36
N MET A 24 11.20 0.14 -3.25
CA MET A 24 11.97 0.53 -2.06
C MET A 24 11.11 0.50 -0.79
N TYR A 25 9.90 1.09 -0.82
CA TYR A 25 9.00 1.08 0.34
C TYR A 25 8.61 -0.33 0.77
N ARG A 26 8.46 -1.26 -0.19
CA ARG A 26 8.18 -2.66 0.13
C ARG A 26 9.33 -3.31 0.89
N GLU A 27 10.56 -3.16 0.40
CA GLU A 27 11.74 -3.71 1.09
C GLU A 27 11.93 -3.08 2.48
N GLU A 28 11.73 -1.77 2.60
CA GLU A 28 11.76 -1.08 3.89
C GLU A 28 10.73 -1.66 4.86
N CYS A 29 9.47 -1.82 4.42
CA CYS A 29 8.40 -2.33 5.27
C CYS A 29 8.58 -3.82 5.62
N PHE A 30 9.11 -4.65 4.72
CA PHE A 30 9.42 -6.05 5.07
C PHE A 30 10.44 -6.10 6.21
N LYS A 31 11.45 -5.26 6.16
CA LYS A 31 12.50 -5.18 7.18
C LYS A 31 12.01 -4.55 8.48
N SER A 32 11.27 -3.44 8.43
CA SER A 32 10.82 -2.72 9.64
C SER A 32 9.87 -3.56 10.47
N GLU A 33 8.92 -4.21 9.82
CA GLU A 33 7.91 -5.04 10.47
C GLU A 33 8.43 -6.46 10.76
N LYS A 34 9.66 -6.77 10.36
CA LYS A 34 10.31 -8.09 10.56
C LYS A 34 9.48 -9.23 9.98
N VAL A 35 8.95 -9.03 8.77
CA VAL A 35 8.15 -10.05 8.09
C VAL A 35 8.99 -11.30 7.85
N PRO A 36 8.53 -12.50 8.27
CA PRO A 36 9.26 -13.73 8.02
C PRO A 36 9.46 -13.97 6.53
N GLU A 37 10.66 -14.38 6.12
CA GLU A 37 11.00 -14.65 4.70
C GLU A 37 10.02 -15.61 4.03
N ALA A 38 9.54 -16.62 4.76
CA ALA A 38 8.55 -17.58 4.28
C ALA A 38 7.19 -16.94 3.88
N VAL A 39 6.89 -15.74 4.36
CA VAL A 39 5.65 -15.00 4.08
C VAL A 39 5.85 -13.90 3.02
N ILE A 40 7.09 -13.43 2.82
CA ILE A 40 7.42 -12.36 1.87
C ILE A 40 6.97 -12.72 0.45
N GLU A 41 7.23 -13.94 -0.03
CA GLU A 41 6.84 -14.35 -1.37
C GLU A 41 5.32 -14.39 -1.55
N LYS A 42 4.57 -14.84 -0.54
CA LYS A 42 3.10 -14.76 -0.54
C LYS A 42 2.62 -13.32 -0.69
N LEU A 43 3.20 -12.40 0.08
CA LEU A 43 2.87 -10.97 0.01
C LEU A 43 3.25 -10.35 -1.34
N LYS A 44 4.35 -10.79 -1.96
CA LYS A 44 4.71 -10.37 -3.33
C LYS A 44 3.71 -10.83 -4.38
N ASN A 45 3.12 -12.01 -4.18
CA ASN A 45 2.09 -12.56 -5.03
C ASN A 45 0.68 -12.07 -4.70
N ARG A 46 0.53 -11.18 -3.70
CA ARG A 46 -0.75 -10.62 -3.24
C ARG A 46 -1.69 -11.68 -2.64
N GLU A 47 -1.10 -12.69 -2.00
CA GLU A 47 -1.82 -13.75 -1.31
C GLU A 47 -2.11 -13.33 0.14
N TYR A 48 -3.29 -12.72 0.35
CA TYR A 48 -3.70 -12.22 1.67
C TYR A 48 -4.55 -13.24 2.45
N GLY A 49 -3.96 -14.40 2.73
CA GLY A 49 -4.61 -15.52 3.43
C GLY A 49 -5.00 -15.22 4.89
N GLU A 50 -5.76 -16.13 5.49
CA GLU A 50 -6.12 -16.06 6.93
C GLU A 50 -4.91 -16.25 7.85
N ASP A 51 -3.88 -16.93 7.34
CA ASP A 51 -2.64 -17.30 8.02
C ASP A 51 -1.60 -16.17 8.05
N LEU A 52 -1.94 -14.94 7.62
CA LEU A 52 -1.04 -13.81 7.74
C LEU A 52 -0.77 -13.50 9.23
N GLY A 53 0.48 -13.65 9.62
CA GLY A 53 1.01 -13.21 10.92
C GLY A 53 0.87 -11.70 11.12
N HIS A 54 1.03 -11.24 12.36
CA HIS A 54 0.84 -9.84 12.73
C HIS A 54 1.81 -8.92 11.99
N GLU A 55 3.07 -9.33 11.87
CA GLU A 55 4.14 -8.64 11.15
C GLU A 55 3.76 -8.40 9.68
N ALA A 56 3.18 -9.41 9.02
CA ALA A 56 2.74 -9.32 7.64
C ALA A 56 1.53 -8.38 7.48
N LYS A 57 0.63 -8.33 8.47
CA LYS A 57 -0.48 -7.37 8.50
C LYS A 57 0.06 -5.94 8.71
N CYS A 58 1.05 -5.77 9.58
CA CYS A 58 1.69 -4.47 9.77
C CYS A 58 2.49 -4.02 8.54
N TYR A 59 3.06 -4.94 7.76
CA TYR A 59 3.67 -4.61 6.47
C TYR A 59 2.67 -3.95 5.51
N ILE A 60 1.43 -4.45 5.46
CA ILE A 60 0.37 -3.87 4.63
C ILE A 60 0.07 -2.43 5.06
N ARG A 61 -0.09 -2.20 6.37
CA ARG A 61 -0.27 -0.87 6.94
C ARG A 61 0.93 0.05 6.64
N CYS A 62 2.16 -0.43 6.85
CA CYS A 62 3.39 0.32 6.58
C CYS A 62 3.44 0.78 5.13
N LEU A 63 3.13 -0.11 4.18
CA LEU A 63 3.14 0.21 2.77
C LEU A 63 2.08 1.26 2.43
N GLY A 64 0.87 1.13 2.98
CA GLY A 64 -0.19 2.13 2.83
C GLY A 64 0.21 3.50 3.38
N LEU A 65 0.88 3.56 4.52
CA LEU A 65 1.38 4.81 5.10
C LEU A 65 2.45 5.46 4.21
N LYS A 66 3.41 4.67 3.73
CA LYS A 66 4.49 5.15 2.85
C LYS A 66 3.97 5.67 1.52
N THR A 67 2.93 5.06 0.98
CA THR A 67 2.29 5.51 -0.26
C THR A 67 1.25 6.61 -0.05
N GLY A 68 0.93 6.93 1.21
CA GLY A 68 -0.15 7.85 1.55
C GLY A 68 -1.55 7.32 1.20
N ALA A 69 -1.67 6.04 0.82
CA ALA A 69 -2.93 5.36 0.56
C ALA A 69 -3.67 5.00 1.86
N TRP A 70 -2.99 5.01 3.00
CA TRP A 70 -3.56 4.70 4.32
C TRP A 70 -3.23 5.79 5.34
N ASP A 71 -4.16 6.04 6.25
CA ASP A 71 -3.90 6.68 7.53
C ASP A 71 -4.63 5.95 8.68
N ASP A 72 -4.09 6.04 9.90
CA ASP A 72 -4.61 5.28 11.05
C ASP A 72 -5.94 5.79 11.60
N THR A 73 -6.41 6.95 11.13
CA THR A 73 -7.65 7.59 11.56
C THR A 73 -8.80 7.21 10.63
N HIS A 74 -8.59 7.25 9.32
CA HIS A 74 -9.63 7.06 8.31
C HIS A 74 -9.49 5.78 7.48
N GLY A 75 -8.36 5.08 7.57
CA GLY A 75 -8.07 3.89 6.81
C GLY A 75 -7.61 4.21 5.39
N TYR A 76 -8.05 3.42 4.40
CA TYR A 76 -7.62 3.62 3.01
C TYR A 76 -8.28 4.84 2.35
N ASP A 77 -7.47 5.68 1.72
CA ASP A 77 -7.90 6.70 0.77
C ASP A 77 -8.24 6.03 -0.56
N ILE A 78 -9.52 6.09 -0.95
CA ILE A 78 -10.04 5.44 -2.16
C ILE A 78 -9.39 6.01 -3.42
N GLU A 79 -9.16 7.32 -3.48
CA GLU A 79 -8.64 8.00 -4.66
C GLU A 79 -7.18 7.61 -4.89
N LYS A 80 -6.35 7.78 -3.87
CA LYS A 80 -4.92 7.41 -3.94
C LYS A 80 -4.71 5.92 -4.14
N THR A 81 -5.54 5.08 -3.49
CA THR A 81 -5.45 3.63 -3.68
C THR A 81 -5.83 3.25 -5.11
N TYR A 82 -6.88 3.87 -5.67
CA TYR A 82 -7.30 3.63 -7.05
C TYR A 82 -6.19 4.01 -8.04
N GLU A 83 -5.59 5.18 -7.90
CA GLU A 83 -4.46 5.64 -8.71
C GLU A 83 -3.33 4.63 -8.64
N HIS A 84 -2.87 4.29 -7.43
CA HIS A 84 -1.73 3.41 -7.24
C HIS A 84 -1.96 1.97 -7.76
N MET A 85 -3.19 1.45 -7.64
CA MET A 85 -3.51 0.11 -8.15
C MET A 85 -3.67 0.07 -9.67
N THR A 86 -4.15 1.15 -10.30
CA THR A 86 -4.48 1.17 -11.74
C THR A 86 -3.37 1.67 -12.65
N GLU A 87 -2.37 2.38 -12.11
CA GLU A 87 -1.10 2.69 -12.79
C GLU A 87 -0.36 1.42 -13.26
N GLY A 88 -0.53 0.32 -12.51
CA GLY A 88 0.05 -0.97 -12.85
C GLY A 88 -0.83 -1.83 -13.77
N GLU A 89 -0.63 -3.14 -13.67
CA GLU A 89 -1.37 -4.15 -14.42
C GLU A 89 -2.70 -4.54 -13.77
N LEU A 90 -3.11 -3.90 -12.67
CA LEU A 90 -4.37 -4.29 -12.02
C LEU A 90 -5.56 -3.56 -12.63
N VAL A 91 -6.70 -4.24 -12.57
CA VAL A 91 -8.01 -3.67 -12.86
C VAL A 91 -8.82 -3.72 -11.56
N VAL A 92 -9.27 -2.55 -11.13
CA VAL A 92 -10.15 -2.33 -9.97
C VAL A 92 -10.97 -1.08 -10.23
N THR A 93 -12.14 -0.94 -9.60
CA THR A 93 -12.95 0.28 -9.65
C THR A 93 -13.00 0.94 -8.28
N LYS A 94 -13.22 2.25 -8.22
CA LYS A 94 -13.46 2.94 -6.94
C LYS A 94 -14.65 2.38 -6.17
N GLU A 95 -15.66 1.89 -6.89
CA GLU A 95 -16.82 1.23 -6.29
C GLU A 95 -16.44 -0.10 -5.62
N ASN A 96 -15.57 -0.87 -6.25
CA ASN A 96 -15.00 -2.08 -5.65
C ASN A 96 -14.19 -1.76 -4.38
N LEU A 97 -13.41 -0.68 -4.38
CA LEU A 97 -12.69 -0.21 -3.19
C LEU A 97 -13.67 0.15 -2.07
N LYS A 98 -14.71 0.95 -2.36
CA LYS A 98 -15.75 1.35 -1.38
C LYS A 98 -16.51 0.18 -0.76
N LYS A 99 -16.62 -0.95 -1.46
CA LYS A 99 -17.25 -2.17 -0.91
C LYS A 99 -16.44 -2.78 0.23
N CYS A 100 -15.10 -2.67 0.17
CA CYS A 100 -14.20 -3.26 1.15
C CYS A 100 -13.64 -2.26 2.18
N PHE A 101 -13.31 -1.04 1.75
CA PHE A 101 -12.69 -0.04 2.61
C PHE A 101 -13.75 0.61 3.47
N LYS A 102 -13.85 0.12 4.71
CA LYS A 102 -14.81 0.61 5.71
C LYS A 102 -14.02 1.30 6.80
N SER A 103 -14.54 2.43 7.29
CA SER A 103 -14.05 2.99 8.54
C SER A 103 -14.26 1.94 9.64
N SER A 104 -13.17 1.53 10.28
CA SER A 104 -13.22 0.57 11.39
C SER A 104 -12.73 1.24 12.66
N GLY A 105 -13.39 0.91 13.76
CA GLY A 105 -12.94 1.22 15.11
C GLY A 105 -12.00 0.15 15.67
N ASP A 106 -11.37 -0.68 14.82
CA ASP A 106 -10.42 -1.68 15.30
C ASP A 106 -9.25 -0.97 15.98
N ASP A 107 -8.92 -1.41 17.20
CA ASP A 107 -7.78 -0.88 17.96
C ASP A 107 -6.46 -1.22 17.26
N ASP A 108 -6.40 -2.37 16.58
CA ASP A 108 -5.24 -2.80 15.80
C ASP A 108 -5.35 -2.36 14.33
N LYS A 109 -4.61 -1.29 14.02
CA LYS A 109 -4.57 -0.70 12.67
C LYS A 109 -3.91 -1.60 11.63
N CYS A 110 -3.01 -2.51 12.05
CA CYS A 110 -2.43 -3.49 11.13
C CYS A 110 -3.48 -4.51 10.69
N VAL A 111 -4.27 -5.00 11.64
CA VAL A 111 -5.38 -5.93 11.36
C VAL A 111 -6.41 -5.28 10.46
N TRP A 112 -6.77 -4.03 10.73
CA TRP A 112 -7.71 -3.28 9.89
C TRP A 112 -7.22 -3.13 8.45
N ALA A 113 -5.99 -2.63 8.24
CA ALA A 113 -5.43 -2.46 6.90
C ALA A 113 -5.37 -3.78 6.12
N ALA A 114 -5.03 -4.88 6.79
CA ALA A 114 -4.97 -6.20 6.17
C ALA A 114 -6.36 -6.76 5.82
N LYS A 115 -7.35 -6.56 6.69
CA LYS A 115 -8.74 -7.00 6.47
C LYS A 115 -9.35 -6.34 5.24
N ASP A 116 -9.14 -5.03 5.10
CA ASP A 116 -9.67 -4.23 4.00
C ASP A 116 -9.07 -4.64 2.66
N LEU A 117 -7.75 -4.88 2.60
CA LEU A 117 -7.13 -5.44 1.39
C LEU A 117 -7.62 -6.87 1.15
N LYS A 118 -7.59 -7.77 2.13
CA LYS A 118 -8.04 -9.16 1.97
C LYS A 118 -9.42 -9.24 1.33
N CYS A 119 -10.36 -8.38 1.76
CA CYS A 119 -11.69 -8.29 1.17
C CYS A 119 -11.67 -8.13 -0.37
N LEU A 120 -10.77 -7.31 -0.91
CA LEU A 120 -10.67 -7.08 -2.36
C LEU A 120 -10.29 -8.34 -3.13
N TRP A 121 -9.28 -9.08 -2.67
CA TRP A 121 -8.83 -10.31 -3.32
C TRP A 121 -9.80 -11.47 -3.11
N THR A 122 -10.34 -11.63 -1.90
CA THR A 122 -11.34 -12.66 -1.61
C THR A 122 -12.59 -12.50 -2.46
N ASN A 123 -13.06 -11.27 -2.68
CA ASN A 123 -14.24 -10.99 -3.52
C ASN A 123 -13.92 -10.82 -5.01
N LYS A 124 -12.67 -11.07 -5.43
CA LYS A 124 -12.23 -10.93 -6.84
C LYS A 124 -12.53 -9.56 -7.44
N TYR A 125 -12.46 -8.53 -6.62
CA TYR A 125 -12.64 -7.13 -7.01
C TYR A 125 -11.43 -6.53 -7.72
N VAL A 126 -10.29 -7.23 -7.63
CA VAL A 126 -9.02 -6.92 -8.29
C VAL A 126 -8.68 -8.06 -9.23
N SER A 127 -8.36 -7.74 -10.47
CA SER A 127 -7.84 -8.69 -11.48
C SER A 127 -6.61 -8.11 -12.17
N LYS A 128 -5.93 -8.90 -13.01
CA LYS A 128 -4.86 -8.40 -13.90
C LYS A 128 -5.44 -8.02 -15.26
N LYS A 129 -4.89 -6.98 -15.89
CA LYS A 129 -5.12 -6.64 -17.31
C LYS A 129 -4.73 -7.86 -18.15
N GLN A 130 -5.61 -8.25 -19.07
CA GLN A 130 -5.35 -9.31 -20.04
C GLN A 130 -4.34 -8.85 -21.09
#